data_AF-C9LWL3-F1
#
_entry.id   AF-C9LWL3-F1
#
_cell.length_a   1.000
_cell.length_b   1.000
_cell.length_c   1.000
_cell.angle_alpha   90.00
_cell.angle_beta   90.00
_cell.angle_gamma   90.00
#
_symmetry.space_group_name_H-M   'P 1'
#
loop_
_entity.id
_entity.type
_entity.pdbx_description
1 polymer ?
#
loop_
_entity_poly.entity_id
_entity_poly.type
_entity_poly.pdbx_seq_one_letter_code
_entity_poly.pdbx_strand_id
1 'polypeptide(L)'
;MPGRYGKLKECDIMNLKEAFQAQNKLGELMGYIILYLSDSDNVMTITEKHLRSKALAGQQDESVDASCKAEEGFDVGRLLGIWEELMEEKTRLSTAIGKAKADMDFSLDAAVDENKSRRAFLSTLQGLANRKSTHELEKGAGRGYVFNNEGNPTSYCYDIDRIMTIDYDRSKVRAMVKELNRLSNEVSIKIDEALLRTPVDYTPRFDLAGENKFILEEMMMK
;
A
#
# COMPACT_ATOMS: atom_id res chain seq x y z
N MET A 1 -47.59 -27.78 -16.50
CA MET A 1 -46.91 -28.53 -15.42
C MET A 1 -46.24 -29.75 -16.03
N PRO A 2 -45.04 -30.17 -15.59
CA PRO A 2 -43.81 -29.42 -15.26
C PRO A 2 -42.65 -29.90 -16.18
N GLY A 3 -41.61 -29.14 -16.50
CA GLY A 3 -40.57 -28.64 -15.61
C GLY A 3 -39.23 -29.26 -16.04
N ARG A 4 -38.24 -28.44 -16.42
CA ARG A 4 -36.83 -28.87 -16.46
C ARG A 4 -35.91 -27.69 -16.15
N TYR A 5 -35.45 -27.75 -14.90
CA TYR A 5 -34.15 -27.31 -14.40
C TYR A 5 -33.87 -25.82 -14.45
N GLY A 6 -34.18 -25.18 -13.31
CA GLY A 6 -33.45 -24.01 -12.86
C GLY A 6 -31.95 -24.30 -12.90
N LYS A 7 -31.22 -23.43 -13.61
CA LYS A 7 -29.82 -23.21 -13.30
C LYS A 7 -29.78 -22.73 -11.86
N LEU A 8 -29.43 -23.64 -10.96
CA LEU A 8 -28.79 -23.26 -9.70
C LEU A 8 -27.74 -22.22 -10.10
N LYS A 9 -27.86 -20.98 -9.60
CA LYS A 9 -26.72 -20.09 -9.55
C LYS A 9 -25.65 -20.92 -8.86
N GLU A 10 -24.64 -21.33 -9.61
CA GLU A 10 -23.36 -21.68 -9.04
C GLU A 10 -23.05 -20.48 -8.16
N CYS A 11 -23.14 -20.63 -6.83
CA CYS A 11 -22.57 -19.64 -5.95
C CYS A 11 -21.11 -19.61 -6.36
N ASP A 12 -20.68 -18.57 -7.08
CA ASP A 12 -19.28 -18.39 -7.43
C ASP A 12 -18.50 -18.54 -6.12
N ILE A 13 -17.81 -19.67 -6.00
CA ILE A 13 -17.04 -19.98 -4.80
C ILE A 13 -15.87 -19.01 -4.85
N MET A 14 -15.81 -18.12 -3.85
CA MET A 14 -14.76 -17.12 -3.74
C MET A 14 -13.38 -17.80 -3.85
N ASN A 15 -12.52 -17.32 -4.74
CA ASN A 15 -11.14 -17.80 -4.83
C ASN A 15 -10.20 -16.98 -3.92
N LEU A 16 -8.96 -17.45 -3.72
CA LEU A 16 -7.98 -16.75 -2.88
C LEU A 16 -7.72 -15.31 -3.33
N LYS A 17 -7.73 -15.03 -4.65
CA LYS A 17 -7.56 -13.66 -5.15
C LYS A 17 -8.68 -12.75 -4.68
N GLU A 18 -9.93 -13.17 -4.85
CA GLU A 18 -11.11 -12.44 -4.41
C GLU A 18 -11.14 -12.30 -2.88
N ALA A 19 -10.74 -13.34 -2.16
CA ALA A 19 -10.64 -13.33 -0.70
C ALA A 19 -9.63 -12.27 -0.21
N PHE A 20 -8.46 -12.18 -0.84
CA PHE A 20 -7.49 -11.12 -0.51
C PHE A 20 -8.00 -9.73 -0.88
N GLN A 21 -8.73 -9.59 -2.00
CA GLN A 21 -9.36 -8.31 -2.37
C GLN A 21 -10.42 -7.89 -1.35
N ALA A 22 -11.28 -8.82 -0.92
CA ALA A 22 -12.25 -8.57 0.14
C ALA A 22 -11.57 -8.22 1.46
N GLN A 23 -10.49 -8.92 1.84
CA GLN A 23 -9.72 -8.63 3.05
C GLN A 23 -9.10 -7.22 3.01
N ASN A 24 -8.57 -6.80 1.86
CA ASN A 24 -8.06 -5.45 1.66
C ASN A 24 -9.18 -4.41 1.79
N LYS A 25 -10.33 -4.65 1.16
CA LYS A 25 -11.49 -3.76 1.22
C LYS A 25 -12.04 -3.59 2.63
N LEU A 26 -12.12 -4.67 3.42
CA LEU A 26 -12.47 -4.58 4.85
C LEU A 26 -11.47 -3.70 5.61
N GLY A 27 -10.17 -3.84 5.34
CA GLY A 27 -9.13 -2.98 5.91
C GLY A 27 -9.30 -1.50 5.54
N GLU A 28 -9.63 -1.20 4.27
CA GLU A 28 -9.90 0.15 3.80
C GLU A 28 -11.11 0.78 4.49
N LEU A 29 -12.21 0.03 4.62
CA LEU A 29 -13.43 0.49 5.31
C LEU A 29 -13.13 0.80 6.79
N MET A 30 -12.44 -0.12 7.48
CA MET A 30 -12.06 0.09 8.88
C MET A 30 -11.13 1.30 9.04
N GLY A 31 -10.18 1.50 8.12
CA GLY A 31 -9.30 2.66 8.12
C GLY A 31 -10.04 3.97 7.85
N TYR A 32 -11.03 3.95 6.96
CA TYR A 32 -11.89 5.09 6.66
C TYR A 32 -12.74 5.48 7.89
N ILE A 33 -13.30 4.51 8.61
CA ILE A 33 -14.00 4.76 9.88
C ILE A 33 -13.06 5.40 10.90
N ILE A 34 -11.86 4.86 11.09
CA ILE A 34 -10.88 5.39 12.04
C ILE A 34 -10.54 6.85 11.68
N LEU A 35 -10.33 7.15 10.39
CA LEU A 35 -10.07 8.50 9.94
C LEU A 35 -11.23 9.44 10.27
N TYR A 36 -12.46 9.05 9.95
CA TYR A 36 -13.66 9.83 10.25
C TYR A 36 -13.81 10.10 11.76
N LEU A 37 -13.61 9.08 12.60
CA LEU A 37 -13.71 9.18 14.05
C LEU A 37 -12.56 9.96 14.70
N SER A 38 -11.41 10.04 14.04
CA SER A 38 -10.25 10.80 14.54
C SER A 38 -10.39 12.31 14.34
N ASP A 39 -11.32 12.73 13.49
CA ASP A 39 -11.62 14.14 13.24
C ASP A 39 -12.59 14.67 14.31
N SER A 40 -12.12 15.63 15.10
CA SER A 40 -12.90 16.23 16.19
C SER A 40 -14.20 16.87 15.71
N ASP A 41 -14.22 17.43 14.51
CA ASP A 41 -15.39 18.12 13.98
C ASP A 41 -16.54 17.13 13.72
N ASN A 42 -16.21 15.88 13.39
CA ASN A 42 -17.20 14.83 13.18
C ASN A 42 -17.78 14.28 14.50
N VAL A 43 -16.95 14.16 15.53
CA VAL A 43 -17.34 13.50 16.80
C VAL A 43 -17.80 14.45 17.90
N MET A 44 -17.52 15.75 17.79
CA MET A 44 -17.93 16.75 18.78
C MET A 44 -19.01 17.70 18.23
N THR A 45 -19.62 18.47 19.13
CA THR A 45 -20.48 19.60 18.79
C THR A 45 -19.85 20.84 19.40
N ILE A 46 -19.71 21.89 18.61
CA ILE A 46 -19.13 23.17 19.03
C ILE A 46 -20.28 24.15 19.23
N THR A 47 -20.52 24.57 20.46
CA THR A 47 -21.48 25.64 20.77
C THR A 47 -20.73 26.89 21.18
N GLU A 48 -20.85 27.95 20.39
CA GLU A 48 -20.33 29.26 20.75
C GLU A 48 -21.37 30.03 21.52
N LYS A 49 -21.02 30.51 22.72
CA LYS A 49 -21.86 31.41 23.51
C LYS A 49 -21.36 32.84 23.39
N HIS A 50 -22.13 33.66 22.70
CA HIS A 50 -21.84 35.06 22.43
C HIS A 50 -22.40 35.93 23.57
N LEU A 51 -21.54 36.33 24.50
CA LEU A 51 -21.90 37.02 25.75
C LEU A 51 -22.15 38.53 25.57
N ARG A 52 -23.06 38.90 24.68
CA ARG A 52 -23.33 40.31 24.30
C ARG A 52 -23.82 41.15 25.49
N SER A 53 -24.57 40.56 26.41
CA SER A 53 -25.08 41.24 27.61
C SER A 53 -23.97 41.74 28.54
N LYS A 54 -22.81 41.07 28.53
CA LYS A 54 -21.63 41.48 29.31
C LYS A 54 -20.89 42.66 28.67
N ALA A 55 -20.93 42.76 27.35
CA ALA A 55 -20.31 43.86 26.62
C ALA A 55 -21.17 45.13 26.66
N LEU A 56 -22.50 44.99 26.62
CA LEU A 56 -23.44 46.11 26.63
C LEU A 56 -24.74 45.76 27.35
N ALA A 57 -25.08 46.55 28.37
CA ALA A 57 -26.33 46.40 29.12
C ALA A 57 -27.56 46.54 28.20
N GLY A 58 -28.51 45.61 28.32
CA GLY A 58 -29.72 45.55 27.49
C GLY A 58 -29.62 44.68 26.24
N GLN A 59 -28.42 44.17 25.90
CA GLN A 59 -28.26 43.17 24.85
C GLN A 59 -28.47 41.75 25.39
N GLN A 60 -28.98 40.83 24.56
CA GLN A 60 -29.16 39.42 24.91
C GLN A 60 -27.96 38.58 24.48
N ASP A 61 -27.56 37.63 25.33
CA ASP A 61 -26.60 36.60 24.95
C ASP A 61 -27.22 35.66 23.91
N GLU A 62 -26.38 35.11 23.04
CA GLU A 62 -26.79 34.20 21.97
C GLU A 62 -25.94 32.92 22.03
N SER A 63 -26.51 31.80 21.60
CA SER A 63 -25.78 30.54 21.41
C SER A 63 -25.95 30.06 19.98
N VAL A 64 -24.84 29.75 19.32
CA VAL A 64 -24.80 29.32 17.92
C VAL A 64 -24.06 27.98 17.85
N ASP A 65 -24.56 27.07 17.01
CA ASP A 65 -23.83 25.86 16.63
C ASP A 65 -22.78 26.22 15.59
N ALA A 66 -21.51 26.06 15.94
CA ALA A 66 -20.35 26.33 15.11
C ALA A 66 -19.66 25.03 14.68
N SER A 67 -20.35 23.89 14.72
CA SER A 67 -19.81 22.59 14.29
C SER A 67 -19.62 22.55 12.77
N CYS A 68 -18.44 22.08 12.33
CA CYS A 68 -18.11 21.92 10.91
C CYS A 68 -18.01 20.44 10.52
N LYS A 69 -19.11 19.69 10.69
CA LYS A 69 -19.12 18.23 10.41
C LYS A 69 -18.95 17.94 8.91
N ALA A 70 -18.34 16.80 8.60
CA ALA A 70 -18.30 16.27 7.24
C ALA A 70 -19.72 15.99 6.71
N GLU A 71 -19.88 16.08 5.39
CA GLU A 71 -21.18 15.98 4.70
C GLU A 71 -21.87 14.64 4.96
N GLU A 72 -21.10 13.56 5.15
CA GLU A 72 -21.59 12.23 5.47
C GLU A 72 -22.47 12.21 6.72
N GLY A 73 -22.15 13.02 7.73
CA GLY A 73 -22.93 13.13 8.96
C GLY A 73 -23.16 11.80 9.68
N PHE A 74 -22.24 10.83 9.57
CA PHE A 74 -22.40 9.50 10.16
C PHE A 74 -22.65 9.57 11.67
N ASP A 75 -23.60 8.74 12.13
CA ASP A 75 -23.81 8.53 13.55
C ASP A 75 -22.60 7.80 14.17
N VAL A 76 -21.95 8.44 15.13
CA VAL A 76 -20.72 7.95 15.76
C VAL A 76 -20.94 6.61 16.47
N GLY A 77 -22.07 6.45 17.17
CA GLY A 77 -22.38 5.23 17.90
C GLY A 77 -22.54 4.03 16.96
N ARG A 78 -23.29 4.21 15.87
CA ARG A 78 -23.46 3.19 14.84
C ARG A 78 -22.16 2.90 14.11
N LEU A 79 -21.34 3.91 13.83
CA LEU A 79 -20.04 3.75 13.15
C LEU A 79 -19.07 2.89 13.97
N LEU A 80 -19.06 3.04 15.31
CA LEU A 80 -18.30 2.18 16.21
C LEU A 80 -18.76 0.71 16.12
N GLY A 81 -20.07 0.47 16.15
CA GLY A 81 -20.62 -0.89 16.00
C GLY A 81 -20.29 -1.51 14.63
N ILE A 82 -20.40 -0.73 13.55
CA ILE A 82 -20.02 -1.18 12.20
C ILE A 82 -18.53 -1.55 12.15
N TRP A 83 -17.66 -0.79 12.82
CA TRP A 83 -16.23 -1.13 12.87
C TRP A 83 -15.98 -2.49 13.54
N GLU A 84 -16.69 -2.78 14.63
CA GLU A 84 -16.63 -4.09 15.30
C GLU A 84 -17.14 -5.21 14.38
N GLU A 85 -18.28 -5.01 13.70
CA GLU A 85 -18.82 -5.96 12.72
C GLU A 85 -17.82 -6.25 11.58
N LEU A 86 -17.14 -5.20 11.07
CA LEU A 86 -16.11 -5.34 10.04
C LEU A 86 -14.86 -6.10 10.56
N MET A 87 -14.48 -5.88 11.81
CA MET A 87 -13.37 -6.62 12.44
C MET A 87 -13.68 -8.11 12.60
N GLU A 88 -14.90 -8.45 13.03
CA GLU A 88 -15.36 -9.85 13.08
C GLU A 88 -15.33 -10.49 11.69
N GLU A 89 -15.82 -9.76 10.69
CA GLU A 89 -15.87 -10.24 9.32
C GLU A 89 -14.47 -10.48 8.75
N LYS A 90 -13.54 -9.56 9.00
CA LYS A 90 -12.13 -9.70 8.65
C LYS A 90 -11.49 -10.92 9.31
N THR A 91 -11.84 -11.20 10.57
CA THR A 91 -11.32 -12.37 11.30
C THR A 91 -11.84 -13.68 10.71
N ARG A 92 -13.14 -13.76 10.39
CA ARG A 92 -13.75 -14.91 9.71
C ARG A 92 -13.09 -15.19 8.36
N LEU A 93 -12.95 -14.15 7.53
CA LEU A 93 -12.30 -14.25 6.23
C LEU A 93 -10.84 -14.70 6.35
N SER A 94 -10.09 -14.12 7.29
CA SER A 94 -8.67 -14.48 7.51
C SER A 94 -8.51 -15.95 7.92
N THR A 95 -9.45 -16.47 8.72
CA THR A 95 -9.47 -17.89 9.09
C THR A 95 -9.78 -18.78 7.90
N ALA A 96 -10.73 -18.40 7.04
CA ALA A 96 -11.06 -19.15 5.82
C ALA A 96 -9.88 -19.16 4.83
N ILE A 97 -9.22 -18.01 4.63
CA ILE A 97 -7.98 -17.89 3.83
C ILE A 97 -6.88 -18.80 4.40
N GLY A 98 -6.70 -18.80 5.73
CA GLY A 98 -5.71 -19.63 6.40
C GLY A 98 -5.93 -21.13 6.14
N LYS A 99 -7.19 -21.58 6.21
CA LYS A 99 -7.56 -22.98 5.88
C LYS A 99 -7.29 -23.30 4.41
N ALA A 100 -7.76 -22.45 3.49
CA ALA A 100 -7.55 -22.65 2.06
C ALA A 100 -6.05 -22.75 1.70
N LYS A 101 -5.20 -21.97 2.37
CA LYS A 101 -3.74 -22.03 2.19
C LYS A 101 -3.09 -23.27 2.81
N ALA A 102 -3.62 -23.77 3.93
CA ALA A 102 -3.10 -24.96 4.60
C ALA A 102 -3.30 -26.24 3.76
N ASP A 103 -4.33 -26.26 2.91
CA ASP A 103 -4.65 -27.39 2.03
C ASP A 103 -3.82 -27.41 0.73
N MET A 104 -2.94 -26.42 0.51
CA MET A 104 -2.12 -26.34 -0.70
C MET A 104 -0.86 -27.23 -0.63
N ASP A 105 -0.46 -27.80 -1.76
CA ASP A 105 0.77 -28.61 -1.90
C ASP A 105 2.08 -27.81 -1.74
N PHE A 106 2.00 -26.49 -1.58
CA PHE A 106 3.16 -25.63 -1.34
C PHE A 106 2.77 -24.41 -0.49
N SER A 107 3.75 -23.85 0.21
CA SER A 107 3.55 -22.60 0.97
C SER A 107 3.48 -21.41 0.02
N LEU A 108 2.27 -20.85 -0.14
CA LEU A 108 2.03 -19.64 -0.92
C LEU A 108 2.83 -18.44 -0.38
N ASP A 109 2.90 -18.28 0.94
CA ASP A 109 3.62 -17.15 1.56
C ASP A 109 5.12 -17.21 1.29
N ALA A 110 5.71 -18.40 1.44
CA ALA A 110 7.13 -18.59 1.17
C ALA A 110 7.41 -18.36 -0.33
N ALA A 111 6.56 -18.87 -1.22
CA ALA A 111 6.72 -18.65 -2.66
C ALA A 111 6.68 -17.15 -3.02
N VAL A 112 5.75 -16.39 -2.44
CA VAL A 112 5.64 -14.93 -2.64
C VAL A 112 6.87 -14.21 -2.10
N ASP A 113 7.30 -14.49 -0.86
CA ASP A 113 8.43 -13.82 -0.21
C ASP A 113 9.76 -14.11 -0.91
N GLU A 114 10.03 -15.37 -1.22
CA GLU A 114 11.24 -15.75 -1.94
C GLU A 114 11.24 -15.13 -3.35
N ASN A 115 10.11 -15.12 -4.05
CA ASN A 115 10.04 -14.50 -5.37
C ASN A 115 10.21 -12.98 -5.31
N LYS A 116 9.71 -12.32 -4.27
CA LYS A 116 9.98 -10.90 -4.00
C LYS A 116 11.48 -10.66 -3.83
N SER A 117 12.16 -11.50 -3.07
CA SER A 117 13.62 -11.44 -2.88
C SER A 117 14.38 -11.70 -4.19
N ARG A 118 13.96 -12.69 -4.99
CA ARG A 118 14.53 -12.95 -6.33
C ARG A 118 14.40 -11.73 -7.25
N ARG A 119 13.23 -11.10 -7.28
CA ARG A 119 12.98 -9.91 -8.12
C ARG A 119 13.77 -8.68 -7.64
N ALA A 120 13.92 -8.50 -6.33
CA ALA A 120 14.76 -7.45 -5.77
C ALA A 120 16.22 -7.61 -6.23
N PHE A 121 16.78 -8.82 -6.12
CA PHE A 121 18.14 -9.08 -6.58
C PHE A 121 18.28 -8.99 -8.11
N LEU A 122 17.28 -9.43 -8.86
CA LEU A 122 17.23 -9.30 -10.31
C LEU A 122 17.36 -7.83 -10.76
N SER A 123 16.71 -6.90 -10.06
CA SER A 123 16.84 -5.46 -10.31
C SER A 123 18.30 -4.98 -10.16
N THR A 124 18.99 -5.41 -9.09
CA THR A 124 20.41 -5.13 -8.89
C THR A 124 21.27 -5.70 -10.02
N LEU A 125 21.04 -6.95 -10.42
CA LEU A 125 21.78 -7.59 -11.51
C LEU A 125 21.54 -6.90 -12.86
N GLN A 126 20.32 -6.44 -13.13
CA GLN A 126 20.02 -5.64 -14.32
C GLN A 126 20.79 -4.32 -14.32
N GLY A 127 20.89 -3.66 -13.16
CA GLY A 127 21.74 -2.48 -12.98
C GLY A 127 23.20 -2.77 -13.34
N LEU A 128 23.79 -3.81 -12.75
CA LEU A 128 25.16 -4.24 -13.06
C LEU A 128 25.33 -4.61 -14.55
N ALA A 129 24.39 -5.37 -15.12
CA ALA A 129 24.43 -5.76 -16.53
C ALA A 129 24.40 -4.56 -17.48
N ASN A 130 23.87 -3.41 -17.05
CA ASN A 130 23.72 -2.20 -17.86
C ASN A 130 24.80 -1.14 -17.62
N ARG A 131 25.61 -1.25 -16.56
CA ARG A 131 26.72 -0.32 -16.29
C ARG A 131 27.72 -0.25 -17.45
N LYS A 132 28.38 0.89 -17.57
CA LYS A 132 29.42 1.16 -18.57
C LYS A 132 30.64 1.74 -17.86
N SER A 133 31.83 1.43 -18.37
CA SER A 133 33.04 2.16 -18.01
C SER A 133 32.88 3.63 -18.41
N THR A 134 33.44 4.54 -17.63
CA THR A 134 33.42 5.97 -17.89
C THR A 134 34.83 6.54 -17.89
N HIS A 135 35.02 7.62 -18.64
CA HIS A 135 36.24 8.40 -18.68
C HIS A 135 35.82 9.87 -18.66
N GLU A 136 36.36 10.61 -17.71
CA GLU A 136 36.01 11.99 -17.44
C GLU A 136 37.27 12.80 -17.13
N LEU A 137 37.47 13.88 -17.87
CA LEU A 137 38.54 14.84 -17.60
C LEU A 137 37.97 15.99 -16.76
N GLU A 138 38.28 15.99 -15.47
CA GLU A 138 37.88 17.03 -14.52
C GLU A 138 38.87 18.21 -14.60
N LYS A 139 38.55 19.18 -15.46
CA LYS A 139 39.43 20.33 -15.71
C LYS A 139 39.62 21.20 -14.47
N GLY A 140 40.88 21.47 -14.10
CA GLY A 140 41.26 22.31 -12.97
C GLY A 140 40.81 21.81 -11.58
N ALA A 141 40.34 20.56 -11.47
CA ALA A 141 39.85 19.99 -10.22
C ALA A 141 40.97 19.62 -9.24
N GLY A 142 42.17 19.34 -9.76
CA GLY A 142 43.36 19.08 -8.96
C GLY A 142 43.98 20.37 -8.45
N ARG A 143 44.49 20.35 -7.22
CA ARG A 143 45.24 21.47 -6.62
C ARG A 143 46.57 20.97 -6.06
N GLY A 144 47.66 21.64 -6.44
CA GLY A 144 49.01 21.38 -5.97
C GLY A 144 49.65 22.66 -5.44
N TYR A 145 50.80 22.53 -4.77
CA TYR A 145 51.55 23.65 -4.23
C TYR A 145 53.02 23.53 -4.62
N VAL A 146 53.63 24.65 -4.97
CA VAL A 146 55.06 24.76 -5.26
C VAL A 146 55.61 26.02 -4.59
N PHE A 147 56.85 25.99 -4.10
CA PHE A 147 57.50 27.19 -3.56
C PHE A 147 58.04 28.06 -4.70
N ASN A 148 57.77 29.36 -4.66
CA ASN A 148 58.32 30.31 -5.61
C ASN A 148 59.80 30.61 -5.30
N ASN A 149 60.47 31.39 -6.15
CA ASN A 149 61.89 31.75 -5.99
C ASN A 149 62.20 32.55 -4.71
N GLU A 150 61.18 33.04 -4.00
CA GLU A 150 61.29 33.77 -2.73
C GLU A 150 61.03 32.86 -1.52
N GLY A 151 60.76 31.57 -1.73
CA GLY A 151 60.45 30.60 -0.68
C GLY A 151 59.00 30.60 -0.20
N ASN A 152 58.09 31.30 -0.90
CA ASN A 152 56.66 31.36 -0.54
C ASN A 152 55.85 30.26 -1.29
N PRO A 153 54.93 29.55 -0.62
CA PRO A 153 54.09 28.54 -1.27
C PRO A 153 53.05 29.19 -2.19
N THR A 154 53.01 28.76 -3.45
CA THR A 154 52.06 29.18 -4.48
C THR A 154 51.25 27.98 -4.95
N SER A 155 49.91 28.10 -4.99
CA SER A 155 49.04 27.03 -5.48
C SER A 155 48.92 27.05 -7.00
N TYR A 156 48.81 25.87 -7.62
CA TYR A 156 48.42 25.73 -9.02
C TYR A 156 47.28 24.71 -9.16
N CYS A 157 46.45 24.89 -10.17
CA CYS A 157 45.39 23.96 -10.53
C CYS A 157 45.85 23.06 -11.69
N TYR A 158 45.39 21.82 -11.72
CA TYR A 158 45.65 20.87 -12.81
C TYR A 158 44.41 20.02 -13.09
N ASP A 159 44.35 19.46 -14.29
CA ASP A 159 43.26 18.59 -14.71
C ASP A 159 43.42 17.18 -14.10
N ILE A 160 42.33 16.56 -13.68
CA ILE A 160 42.31 15.17 -13.22
C ILE A 160 41.67 14.30 -14.31
N ASP A 161 42.43 13.33 -14.82
CA ASP A 161 41.91 12.33 -15.74
C ASP A 161 41.37 11.12 -14.95
N ARG A 162 40.04 10.99 -14.88
CA ARG A 162 39.35 9.94 -14.11
C ARG A 162 38.79 8.87 -15.04
N ILE A 163 39.30 7.65 -14.90
CA ILE A 163 38.81 6.45 -15.59
C ILE A 163 38.14 5.52 -14.59
N MET A 164 36.87 5.17 -14.82
CA MET A 164 36.19 4.09 -14.09
C MET A 164 35.99 2.90 -15.03
N THR A 165 36.48 1.73 -14.63
CA THR A 165 36.33 0.49 -15.39
C THR A 165 35.47 -0.52 -14.64
N ILE A 166 34.80 -1.40 -15.39
CA ILE A 166 34.07 -2.54 -14.83
C ILE A 166 35.08 -3.60 -14.38
N ASP A 167 35.01 -4.00 -13.11
CA ASP A 167 35.92 -4.96 -12.45
C ASP A 167 35.28 -6.35 -12.24
N TYR A 168 34.18 -6.65 -12.93
CA TYR A 168 33.47 -7.93 -12.86
C TYR A 168 33.12 -8.49 -14.25
N ASP A 169 32.87 -9.80 -14.33
CA ASP A 169 32.41 -10.46 -15.55
C ASP A 169 30.95 -10.11 -15.86
N ARG A 170 30.77 -9.12 -16.75
CA ARG A 170 29.47 -8.66 -17.21
C ARG A 170 28.68 -9.73 -17.98
N SER A 171 29.35 -10.67 -18.64
CA SER A 171 28.70 -11.76 -19.38
C SER A 171 28.07 -12.76 -18.41
N LYS A 172 28.78 -13.11 -17.33
CA LYS A 172 28.24 -13.92 -16.23
C LYS A 172 27.03 -13.26 -15.58
N VAL A 173 27.09 -11.95 -15.30
CA VAL A 173 25.95 -11.20 -14.75
C VAL A 173 24.73 -11.26 -15.67
N ARG A 174 24.91 -11.07 -16.99
CA ARG A 174 23.81 -11.18 -17.98
C ARG A 174 23.20 -12.58 -18.02
N ALA A 175 24.02 -13.62 -17.92
CA ALA A 175 23.52 -15.00 -17.84
C ALA A 175 22.68 -15.22 -16.58
N MET A 176 23.14 -14.71 -15.42
CA MET A 176 22.39 -14.76 -14.17
C MET A 176 21.06 -14.00 -14.26
N VAL A 177 21.03 -12.82 -14.89
CA VAL A 177 19.78 -12.07 -15.14
C VAL A 177 18.78 -12.93 -15.92
N LYS A 178 19.22 -13.57 -17.01
CA LYS A 178 18.35 -14.41 -17.84
C LYS A 178 17.74 -15.56 -17.04
N GLU A 179 18.57 -16.28 -16.28
CA GLU A 179 18.11 -17.44 -15.53
C GLU A 179 17.20 -17.05 -14.36
N LEU A 180 17.58 -16.03 -13.59
CA LEU A 180 16.78 -15.57 -12.45
C LEU A 180 15.44 -14.98 -12.90
N ASN A 181 15.40 -14.31 -14.06
CA ASN A 181 14.15 -13.84 -14.66
C ASN A 181 13.23 -15.01 -15.04
N ARG A 182 13.76 -16.05 -15.70
CA ARG A 182 13.00 -17.27 -16.04
C ARG A 182 12.38 -17.91 -14.80
N LEU A 183 13.20 -18.18 -13.78
CA LEU A 183 12.74 -18.77 -12.51
C LEU A 183 11.68 -17.90 -11.82
N SER A 184 11.88 -16.58 -11.79
CA SER A 184 10.92 -15.66 -11.18
C SER A 184 9.58 -15.64 -11.92
N ASN A 185 9.58 -15.72 -13.24
CA ASN A 185 8.35 -15.78 -14.04
C ASN A 185 7.60 -17.10 -13.78
N GLU A 186 8.30 -18.23 -13.74
CA GLU A 186 7.71 -19.54 -13.43
C GLU A 186 7.03 -19.55 -12.05
N VAL A 187 7.70 -19.00 -11.03
CA VAL A 187 7.11 -18.88 -9.69
C VAL A 187 5.92 -17.91 -9.69
N SER A 188 5.99 -16.81 -10.43
CA SER A 188 4.87 -15.86 -10.53
C SER A 188 3.63 -16.51 -11.15
N ILE A 189 3.79 -17.27 -12.24
CA ILE A 189 2.70 -18.03 -12.86
C ILE A 189 2.09 -19.01 -11.86
N LYS A 190 2.92 -19.76 -11.12
CA LYS A 190 2.43 -20.70 -10.11
C LYS A 190 1.65 -20.01 -8.98
N ILE A 191 2.11 -18.83 -8.54
CA ILE A 191 1.39 -18.02 -7.55
C ILE A 191 0.05 -17.56 -8.11
N ASP A 192 0.02 -17.02 -9.33
CA ASP A 192 -1.20 -16.52 -9.96
C ASP A 192 -2.23 -17.65 -10.16
N GLU A 193 -1.78 -18.82 -10.62
CA GLU A 193 -2.64 -20.01 -10.74
C GLU A 193 -3.22 -20.44 -9.40
N ALA A 194 -2.40 -20.45 -8.33
CA ALA A 194 -2.87 -20.79 -7.01
C ALA A 194 -3.91 -19.78 -6.48
N LEU A 195 -3.69 -18.48 -6.71
CA LEU A 195 -4.64 -17.44 -6.30
C LEU A 195 -6.00 -17.58 -7.00
N LEU A 196 -6.01 -17.97 -8.27
CA LEU A 196 -7.24 -18.08 -9.07
C LEU A 196 -7.96 -19.42 -8.89
N ARG A 197 -7.23 -20.52 -8.65
CA ARG A 197 -7.80 -21.87 -8.61
C ARG A 197 -8.14 -22.38 -7.21
N THR A 198 -7.57 -21.78 -6.16
CA THR A 198 -7.81 -22.23 -4.79
C THR A 198 -9.12 -21.64 -4.28
N PRO A 199 -10.16 -22.46 -4.03
CA PRO A 199 -11.41 -21.99 -3.46
C PRO A 199 -11.23 -21.63 -1.98
N VAL A 200 -12.00 -20.66 -1.52
CA VAL A 200 -12.11 -20.23 -0.13
C VAL A 200 -13.57 -20.42 0.28
N ASP A 201 -13.79 -21.33 1.23
CA ASP A 201 -15.13 -21.56 1.80
C ASP A 201 -15.54 -20.39 2.70
N TYR A 202 -16.02 -19.33 2.05
CA TYR A 202 -16.41 -18.09 2.71
C TYR A 202 -17.46 -17.33 1.90
N THR A 203 -18.47 -16.83 2.63
CA THR A 203 -19.51 -15.94 2.09
C THR A 203 -19.49 -14.62 2.87
N PRO A 204 -19.28 -13.48 2.20
CA PRO A 204 -19.35 -12.15 2.83
C PRO A 204 -20.73 -11.87 3.44
N ARG A 205 -20.75 -11.24 4.61
CA ARG A 205 -21.99 -10.68 5.21
C ARG A 205 -22.45 -9.38 4.56
N PHE A 206 -21.52 -8.64 3.96
CA PHE A 206 -21.74 -7.32 3.40
C PHE A 206 -21.37 -7.30 1.92
N ASP A 207 -22.04 -6.44 1.15
CA ASP A 207 -21.56 -6.11 -0.18
C ASP A 207 -20.34 -5.18 -0.04
N LEU A 208 -19.20 -5.63 -0.57
CA LEU A 208 -17.93 -4.91 -0.47
C LEU A 208 -17.61 -4.16 -1.78
N ALA A 209 -18.51 -4.17 -2.76
CA ALA A 209 -18.33 -3.49 -4.03
C ALA A 209 -18.65 -1.98 -3.91
N GLY A 210 -17.78 -1.14 -4.48
CA GLY A 210 -17.99 0.30 -4.57
C GLY A 210 -17.15 1.15 -3.61
N GLU A 211 -17.54 2.40 -3.43
CA GLU A 211 -16.81 3.38 -2.63
C GLU A 211 -17.10 3.22 -1.13
N ASN A 212 -16.12 3.54 -0.28
CA ASN A 212 -16.21 3.34 1.17
C ASN A 212 -17.42 4.05 1.78
N LYS A 213 -17.67 5.30 1.35
CA LYS A 213 -18.80 6.11 1.82
C LYS A 213 -20.13 5.40 1.61
N PHE A 214 -20.43 4.98 0.37
CA PHE A 214 -21.71 4.35 0.05
C PHE A 214 -21.91 2.99 0.74
N ILE A 215 -20.84 2.21 0.88
CA ILE A 215 -20.91 0.94 1.62
C ILE A 215 -21.27 1.21 3.08
N LEU A 216 -20.62 2.18 3.72
CA LEU A 216 -20.92 2.54 5.11
C LEU A 216 -22.33 3.12 5.25
N GLU A 217 -22.77 3.97 4.34
CA GLU A 217 -24.16 4.46 4.30
C GLU A 217 -25.17 3.31 4.22
N GLU A 218 -24.92 2.29 3.39
CA GLU A 218 -25.78 1.11 3.33
C GLU A 218 -25.78 0.32 4.65
N MET A 219 -24.61 0.14 5.27
CA MET A 219 -24.48 -0.54 6.57
C MET A 219 -25.14 0.24 7.71
N MET A 220 -25.22 1.56 7.61
CA MET A 220 -25.93 2.42 8.56
C MET A 220 -27.45 2.26 8.48
N MET A 221 -27.98 1.90 7.31
CA MET A 221 -29.43 1.72 7.09
C MET A 221 -29.95 0.34 7.50
N LYS A 222 -29.07 -0.63 7.79
CA LYS A 222 -29.42 -1.98 8.25
C LYS A 222 -29.47 -2.05 9.77
#